data_AF-A0AAE3AQW7-F1
#
_entry.id   AF-A0AAE3AQW7-F1
#
_cell.length_a   1.000
_cell.length_b   1.000
_cell.length_c   1.000
_cell.angle_alpha   90.00
_cell.angle_beta   90.00
_cell.angle_gamma   90.00
#
_symmetry.space_group_name_H-M   'P 1'
#
loop_
_entity.id
_entity.type
_entity.pdbx_description
1 polymer ?
#
loop_
_entity_poly.entity_id
_entity_poly.type
_entity_poly.pdbx_seq_one_letter_code
_entity_poly.pdbx_strand_id
1 'polypeptide(L)'
;MKKKVWGILFLTALALNVLAWKSSSFCDFYAESVFPVWSSISTRVMSVFPFSVGEAMIVLGILFLTAFAAVGFLRLTVKKAWSKKLFHSFSCTFSWIFLALVWVMTCNCFLLYHSSAFEDRYMEQVRSENYSKAELAVLRDYIVVNANELAEQMERDADGYLIYKGDMNQAAVEAMQQVGTDYGRLQGYYPQPKEIYFSELLSQTYMMGYYFPFSMEANYNGTMYIVNKPSVICHEFAHLKGFMQEDEANLIGYLACINSDDAFFRYSGYMGVLNYVEKEFRASIQKSRKEYAKHPQISAQVYADNMFLTQEAWQTVEKKAVVSTKTAKKVSNAATTASLKLNGVEEGMKAYDGVVKLLLDYYDGVLYGDVLVTVDAE
;
A
#
# COMPACT_ATOMS: atom_id res chain seq x y z
N MET A 1 38.97 7.12 -11.45
CA MET A 1 37.88 8.08 -11.21
C MET A 1 36.53 7.39 -11.02
N LYS A 2 36.02 6.60 -11.99
CA LYS A 2 34.72 5.92 -11.89
C LYS A 2 34.49 5.11 -10.59
N LYS A 3 35.49 4.34 -10.13
CA LYS A 3 35.41 3.59 -8.84
C LYS A 3 35.34 4.49 -7.59
N LYS A 4 36.05 5.63 -7.60
CA LYS A 4 36.01 6.58 -6.48
C LYS A 4 34.64 7.25 -6.39
N VAL A 5 34.09 7.68 -7.54
CA VAL A 5 32.73 8.25 -7.62
C VAL A 5 31.70 7.25 -7.12
N TRP A 6 31.76 6.00 -7.59
CA TRP A 6 30.86 4.93 -7.13
C TRP A 6 30.93 4.75 -5.61
N GLY A 7 32.15 4.66 -5.05
CA GLY A 7 32.36 4.49 -3.62
C GLY A 7 31.81 5.67 -2.79
N ILE A 8 32.04 6.91 -3.25
CA ILE A 8 31.51 8.11 -2.60
C ILE A 8 29.98 8.07 -2.59
N LEU A 9 29.34 7.83 -3.76
CA LEU A 9 27.88 7.78 -3.86
C LEU A 9 27.27 6.69 -2.98
N PHE A 10 27.90 5.51 -2.93
CA PHE A 10 27.43 4.40 -2.08
C PHE A 10 27.55 4.75 -0.59
N LEU A 11 28.69 5.30 -0.16
CA LEU A 11 28.91 5.71 1.22
C LEU A 11 28.00 6.87 1.63
N THR A 12 27.69 7.80 0.73
CA THR A 12 26.73 8.87 0.98
C THR A 12 25.33 8.31 1.20
N ALA A 13 24.85 7.41 0.32
CA ALA A 13 23.53 6.77 0.52
C ALA A 13 23.48 6.02 1.85
N LEU A 14 24.54 5.28 2.20
CA LEU A 14 24.62 4.60 3.50
C LEU A 14 24.57 5.59 4.67
N ALA A 15 25.31 6.70 4.61
CA ALA A 15 25.31 7.73 5.64
C ALA A 15 23.94 8.38 5.81
N LEU A 16 23.21 8.63 4.70
CA LEU A 16 21.84 9.16 4.74
C LEU A 16 20.88 8.18 5.43
N ASN A 17 20.97 6.88 5.13
CA ASN A 17 20.17 5.87 5.82
C ASN A 17 20.51 5.83 7.32
N VAL A 18 21.79 5.82 7.69
CA VAL A 18 22.19 5.86 9.12
C VAL A 18 21.65 7.11 9.82
N LEU A 19 21.67 8.27 9.16
CA LEU A 19 21.10 9.50 9.69
C LEU A 19 19.58 9.40 9.87
N ALA A 20 18.87 8.77 8.93
CA ALA A 20 17.43 8.58 9.00
C ALA A 20 17.00 7.81 10.26
N TRP A 21 17.71 6.73 10.57
CA TRP A 21 17.52 5.94 11.80
C TRP A 21 17.79 6.70 13.10
N LYS A 22 18.44 7.86 13.03
CA LYS A 22 18.83 8.67 14.19
C LYS A 22 18.05 9.98 14.31
N SER A 23 17.31 10.38 13.29
CA SER A 23 16.66 11.69 13.25
C SER A 23 15.38 11.67 12.42
N SER A 24 14.23 11.61 13.11
CA SER A 24 12.92 11.82 12.47
C SER A 24 12.81 13.23 11.89
N SER A 25 13.32 14.25 12.58
CA SER A 25 13.34 15.64 12.09
C SER A 25 14.05 15.80 10.74
N PHE A 26 15.15 15.06 10.50
CA PHE A 26 15.79 15.04 9.18
C PHE A 26 14.88 14.41 8.11
N CYS A 27 14.22 13.31 8.45
CA CYS A 27 13.30 12.61 7.56
C CYS A 27 12.05 13.46 7.26
N ASP A 28 11.56 14.21 8.25
CA ASP A 28 10.45 15.15 8.14
C ASP A 28 10.80 16.30 7.21
N PHE A 29 11.96 16.92 7.40
CA PHE A 29 12.47 17.92 6.46
C PHE A 29 12.56 17.36 5.03
N TYR A 30 13.10 16.15 4.87
CA TYR A 30 13.19 15.52 3.56
C TYR A 30 11.79 15.29 2.95
N ALA A 31 10.88 14.71 3.71
CA ALA A 31 9.52 14.36 3.29
C ALA A 31 8.66 15.58 2.95
N GLU A 32 8.89 16.72 3.61
CA GLU A 32 8.09 17.94 3.42
C GLU A 32 8.69 18.88 2.38
N SER A 33 10.01 18.98 2.32
CA SER A 33 10.68 20.01 1.48
C SER A 33 11.27 19.45 0.20
N VAL A 34 11.81 18.23 0.22
CA VAL A 34 12.59 17.67 -0.90
C VAL A 34 11.77 16.66 -1.69
N PHE A 35 11.17 15.69 -1.00
CA PHE A 35 10.43 14.59 -1.60
C PHE A 35 9.26 15.05 -2.47
N PRO A 36 8.44 16.05 -2.10
CA PRO A 36 7.28 16.44 -2.92
C PRO A 36 7.70 17.03 -4.28
N VAL A 37 8.81 17.78 -4.33
CA VAL A 37 9.37 18.32 -5.57
C VAL A 37 9.86 17.19 -6.46
N TRP A 38 10.67 16.29 -5.90
CA TRP A 38 11.24 15.16 -6.62
C TRP A 38 10.18 14.17 -7.11
N SER A 39 9.23 13.82 -6.24
CA SER A 39 8.09 12.95 -6.55
C SER A 39 7.23 13.55 -7.66
N SER A 40 6.87 14.83 -7.57
CA SER A 40 6.06 15.51 -8.59
C SER A 40 6.73 15.49 -9.97
N ILE A 41 8.03 15.79 -10.05
CA ILE A 41 8.77 15.76 -11.32
C ILE A 41 8.80 14.34 -11.89
N SER A 42 9.20 13.36 -11.09
CA SER A 42 9.35 11.97 -11.52
C SER A 42 8.01 11.37 -11.98
N THR A 43 6.97 11.62 -11.19
CA THR A 43 5.62 11.14 -11.47
C THR A 43 5.05 11.72 -12.76
N ARG A 44 5.27 13.02 -13.03
CA ARG A 44 4.86 13.65 -14.30
C ARG A 44 5.59 13.07 -15.50
N VAL A 45 6.87 12.76 -15.37
CA VAL A 45 7.65 12.09 -16.42
C VAL A 45 7.07 10.70 -16.70
N MET A 46 6.78 9.92 -15.66
CA MET A 46 6.22 8.57 -15.85
C MET A 46 4.75 8.56 -16.29
N SER A 47 4.01 9.65 -16.02
CA SER A 47 2.63 9.84 -16.51
C SER A 47 2.52 9.90 -18.04
N VAL A 48 3.63 10.16 -18.75
CA VAL A 48 3.66 10.14 -20.23
C VAL A 48 3.36 8.75 -20.79
N PHE A 49 3.70 7.70 -20.05
CA PHE A 49 3.50 6.33 -20.50
C PHE A 49 2.11 5.83 -20.04
N PRO A 50 1.29 5.24 -20.93
CA PRO A 50 -0.05 4.75 -20.58
C PRO A 50 -0.05 3.38 -19.88
N PHE A 51 1.13 2.82 -19.59
CA PHE A 51 1.31 1.51 -18.96
C PHE A 51 2.25 1.65 -17.74
N SER A 52 2.24 0.64 -16.86
CA SER A 52 3.13 0.57 -15.69
C SER A 52 4.60 0.52 -16.12
N VAL A 53 5.33 1.62 -15.94
CA VAL A 53 6.77 1.65 -16.22
C VAL A 53 7.51 0.77 -15.20
N GLY A 54 7.00 0.69 -13.98
CA GLY A 54 7.50 -0.16 -12.92
C GLY A 54 7.56 -1.64 -13.34
N GLU A 55 6.48 -2.18 -13.89
CA GLU A 55 6.48 -3.56 -14.41
C GLU A 55 7.48 -3.75 -15.55
N ALA A 56 7.54 -2.81 -16.49
CA ALA A 56 8.50 -2.87 -17.59
C ALA A 56 9.95 -2.90 -17.06
N MET A 57 10.27 -2.09 -16.03
CA MET A 57 11.58 -2.08 -15.38
C MET A 57 11.88 -3.41 -14.67
N ILE A 58 10.89 -4.05 -14.04
CA ILE A 58 11.06 -5.39 -13.45
C ILE A 58 11.37 -6.42 -14.53
N VAL A 59 10.60 -6.44 -15.63
CA VAL A 59 10.84 -7.36 -16.76
C VAL A 59 12.24 -7.15 -17.34
N LEU A 60 12.64 -5.91 -17.59
CA LEU A 60 13.98 -5.58 -18.07
C LEU A 60 15.07 -6.00 -17.08
N GLY A 61 14.84 -5.83 -15.77
CA GLY A 61 15.72 -6.30 -14.71
C GLY A 61 15.92 -7.82 -14.74
N ILE A 62 14.83 -8.59 -14.86
CA ILE A 62 14.88 -10.06 -14.98
C ILE A 62 15.67 -10.47 -16.23
N LEU A 63 15.36 -9.88 -17.40
CA LEU A 63 16.08 -10.17 -18.64
C LEU A 63 17.58 -9.86 -18.52
N PHE A 64 17.93 -8.73 -17.89
CA PHE A 64 19.32 -8.37 -17.65
C PHE A 64 20.02 -9.37 -16.71
N LEU A 65 19.37 -9.79 -15.62
CA LEU A 65 19.94 -10.78 -14.69
C LEU A 65 20.15 -12.15 -15.35
N THR A 66 19.19 -12.60 -16.18
CA THR A 66 19.32 -13.84 -16.96
C THR A 66 20.48 -13.74 -17.94
N ALA A 67 20.59 -12.63 -18.69
CA ALA A 67 21.71 -12.39 -19.59
C ALA A 67 23.05 -12.33 -18.84
N PHE A 68 23.09 -11.67 -17.67
CA PHE A 68 24.30 -11.60 -16.86
C PHE A 68 24.74 -12.98 -16.36
N ALA A 69 23.80 -13.82 -15.90
CA ALA A 69 24.08 -15.19 -15.51
C ALA A 69 24.62 -16.03 -16.68
N ALA A 70 24.02 -15.90 -17.88
CA ALA A 70 24.49 -16.58 -19.08
C ALA A 70 25.91 -16.13 -19.48
N VAL A 71 26.22 -14.84 -19.41
CA VAL A 71 27.58 -14.30 -19.63
C VAL A 71 28.55 -14.81 -18.56
N GLY A 72 28.11 -14.93 -17.32
CA GLY A 72 28.87 -15.57 -16.23
C GLY A 72 29.23 -17.02 -16.56
N PHE A 73 28.25 -17.82 -16.98
CA PHE A 73 28.47 -19.21 -17.41
C PHE A 73 29.40 -19.30 -18.62
N LEU A 74 29.19 -18.46 -19.64
CA LEU A 74 30.08 -18.35 -20.80
C LEU A 74 31.51 -18.01 -20.40
N ARG A 75 31.70 -17.14 -19.39
CA ARG A 75 33.02 -16.80 -18.87
C ARG A 75 33.69 -17.96 -18.13
N LEU A 76 32.91 -18.87 -17.54
CA LEU A 76 33.43 -20.08 -16.92
C LEU A 76 33.94 -21.08 -17.97
N THR A 77 33.22 -21.25 -19.07
CA THR A 77 33.56 -22.21 -20.14
C THR A 77 34.58 -21.65 -21.15
N VAL A 78 34.45 -20.38 -21.52
CA VAL A 78 35.30 -19.71 -22.52
C VAL A 78 36.30 -18.80 -21.81
N LYS A 79 37.59 -19.17 -21.83
CA LYS A 79 38.69 -18.40 -21.22
C LYS A 79 39.39 -17.40 -22.17
N LYS A 80 38.68 -16.94 -23.21
CA LYS A 80 39.21 -15.96 -24.18
C LYS A 80 39.14 -14.52 -23.65
N ALA A 81 39.97 -13.62 -24.19
CA ALA A 81 40.00 -12.23 -23.76
C ALA A 81 38.65 -11.50 -23.97
N TRP A 82 37.93 -11.80 -25.06
CA TRP A 82 36.63 -11.18 -25.35
C TRP A 82 35.55 -11.55 -24.33
N SER A 83 35.51 -12.81 -23.84
CA SER A 83 34.53 -13.23 -22.84
C SER A 83 34.79 -12.60 -21.47
N LYS A 84 36.08 -12.41 -21.11
CA LYS A 84 36.48 -11.61 -19.93
C LYS A 84 36.02 -10.15 -20.05
N LYS A 85 36.20 -9.52 -21.22
CA LYS A 85 35.77 -8.14 -21.48
C LYS A 85 34.25 -8.01 -21.39
N LEU A 86 33.52 -8.95 -21.99
CA LEU A 86 32.06 -9.00 -21.95
C LEU A 86 31.54 -9.13 -20.51
N PHE A 87 32.03 -10.12 -19.76
CA PHE A 87 31.66 -10.29 -18.35
C PHE A 87 31.97 -9.05 -17.51
N HIS A 88 33.16 -8.45 -17.69
CA HIS A 88 33.52 -7.21 -17.01
C HIS A 88 32.55 -6.06 -17.32
N SER A 89 32.11 -5.93 -18.57
CA SER A 89 31.12 -4.93 -18.98
C SER A 89 29.80 -5.13 -18.24
N PHE A 90 29.26 -6.37 -18.23
CA PHE A 90 28.04 -6.69 -17.50
C PHE A 90 28.18 -6.47 -15.98
N SER A 91 29.30 -6.86 -15.38
CA SER A 91 29.56 -6.60 -13.95
C SER A 91 29.62 -5.11 -13.63
N CYS A 92 30.23 -4.29 -14.50
CA CYS A 92 30.23 -2.84 -14.35
C CYS A 92 28.82 -2.27 -14.47
N THR A 93 28.03 -2.70 -15.46
CA THR A 93 26.63 -2.27 -15.61
C THR A 93 25.80 -2.66 -14.40
N PHE A 94 25.89 -3.91 -13.95
CA PHE A 94 25.20 -4.39 -12.75
C PHE A 94 25.56 -3.56 -11.51
N SER A 95 26.85 -3.24 -11.32
CA SER A 95 27.31 -2.41 -10.20
C SER A 95 26.72 -0.99 -10.22
N TRP A 96 26.53 -0.39 -11.40
CA TRP A 96 25.87 0.92 -11.51
C TRP A 96 24.35 0.84 -11.35
N ILE A 97 23.69 -0.20 -11.88
CA ILE A 97 22.27 -0.46 -11.65
C ILE A 97 22.01 -0.64 -10.16
N PHE A 98 22.82 -1.47 -9.49
CA PHE A 98 22.71 -1.67 -8.04
C PHE A 98 22.86 -0.36 -7.27
N LEU A 99 23.85 0.48 -7.61
CA LEU A 99 24.01 1.78 -6.97
C LEU A 99 22.82 2.71 -7.22
N ALA A 100 22.27 2.72 -8.44
CA ALA A 100 21.07 3.48 -8.75
C ALA A 100 19.87 3.00 -7.92
N LEU A 101 19.68 1.69 -7.80
CA LEU A 101 18.64 1.10 -6.95
C LEU A 101 18.83 1.47 -5.48
N VAL A 102 20.06 1.45 -4.95
CA VAL A 102 20.34 1.89 -3.57
C VAL A 102 19.90 3.34 -3.36
N TRP A 103 20.24 4.24 -4.28
CA TRP A 103 19.82 5.65 -4.18
C TRP A 103 18.32 5.83 -4.30
N VAL A 104 17.69 5.18 -5.28
CA VAL A 104 16.24 5.22 -5.49
C VAL A 104 15.50 4.72 -4.25
N MET A 105 15.89 3.56 -3.70
CA MET A 105 15.26 3.03 -2.49
C MET A 105 15.53 3.92 -1.27
N THR A 106 16.71 4.52 -1.16
CA THR A 106 17.03 5.46 -0.08
C THR A 106 16.07 6.65 -0.14
N CYS A 107 16.02 7.34 -1.28
CA CYS A 107 15.25 8.57 -1.46
C CYS A 107 13.73 8.34 -1.48
N ASN A 108 13.27 7.24 -2.09
CA ASN A 108 11.84 7.05 -2.38
C ASN A 108 11.14 6.10 -1.40
N CYS A 109 11.87 5.51 -0.45
CA CYS A 109 11.33 4.63 0.59
C CYS A 109 12.02 4.82 1.95
N PHE A 110 13.31 4.49 2.06
CA PHE A 110 13.95 4.24 3.36
C PHE A 110 14.02 5.49 4.24
N LEU A 111 14.28 6.67 3.66
CA LEU A 111 14.20 7.92 4.43
C LEU A 111 12.78 8.18 4.94
N LEU A 112 11.76 7.83 4.15
CA LEU A 112 10.35 8.13 4.43
C LEU A 112 9.77 7.22 5.52
N TYR A 113 10.24 5.96 5.62
CA TYR A 113 9.91 5.06 6.73
C TYR A 113 10.24 5.60 8.12
N HIS A 114 11.17 6.56 8.20
CA HIS A 114 11.61 7.17 9.45
C HIS A 114 11.09 8.61 9.64
N SER A 115 10.16 9.06 8.79
CA SER A 115 9.42 10.30 9.05
C SER A 115 8.41 10.11 10.18
N SER A 116 8.05 11.20 10.87
CA SER A 116 7.05 11.22 11.93
C SER A 116 5.71 10.71 11.41
N ALA A 117 5.00 9.95 12.25
CA ALA A 117 3.79 9.23 11.89
C ALA A 117 2.62 10.18 11.59
N PHE A 118 1.59 9.69 10.90
CA PHE A 118 0.38 10.41 10.58
C PHE A 118 -0.33 10.90 11.85
N GLU A 119 -0.47 10.04 12.86
CA GLU A 119 -1.11 10.35 14.13
C GLU A 119 -0.40 11.52 14.86
N ASP A 120 0.93 11.48 14.95
CA ASP A 120 1.74 12.56 15.55
C ASP A 120 1.58 13.92 14.85
N ARG A 121 1.21 13.90 13.57
CA ARG A 121 1.18 15.10 12.71
C ARG A 121 -0.19 15.73 12.60
N TYR A 122 -1.23 14.91 12.59
CA TYR A 122 -2.56 15.31 12.13
C TYR A 122 -3.69 14.95 13.09
N MET A 123 -3.43 14.17 14.13
CA MET A 123 -4.42 13.83 15.14
C MET A 123 -4.18 14.63 16.42
N GLU A 124 -5.23 15.26 16.94
CA GLU A 124 -5.15 16.05 18.17
C GLU A 124 -5.10 15.17 19.43
N GLN A 125 -5.66 13.96 19.36
CA GLN A 125 -5.82 13.03 20.48
C GLN A 125 -5.22 11.66 20.13
N VAL A 126 -3.89 11.55 20.24
CA VAL A 126 -3.22 10.24 20.16
C VAL A 126 -3.18 9.65 21.56
N ARG A 127 -3.98 8.61 21.83
CA ARG A 127 -4.04 8.01 23.17
C ARG A 127 -2.87 7.04 23.37
N SER A 128 -2.24 7.12 24.54
CA SER A 128 -1.24 6.16 24.99
C SER A 128 -1.84 4.88 25.57
N GLU A 129 -3.13 4.91 25.93
CA GLU A 129 -3.86 3.80 26.54
C GLU A 129 -4.57 2.94 25.50
N ASN A 130 -4.82 1.67 25.85
CA ASN A 130 -5.56 0.76 24.99
C ASN A 130 -7.05 1.11 25.00
N TYR A 131 -7.67 1.06 23.82
CA TYR A 131 -9.11 1.22 23.65
C TYR A 131 -9.93 0.17 24.38
N SER A 132 -11.09 0.59 24.88
CA SER A 132 -12.09 -0.27 25.47
C SER A 132 -12.80 -1.12 24.42
N LYS A 133 -13.40 -2.23 24.88
CA LYS A 133 -14.25 -3.07 24.01
C LYS A 133 -15.48 -2.31 23.52
N ALA A 134 -15.95 -1.32 24.27
CA ALA A 134 -17.11 -0.52 23.93
C ALA A 134 -16.80 0.43 22.77
N GLU A 135 -15.68 1.14 22.81
CA GLU A 135 -15.24 2.02 21.70
C GLU A 135 -15.04 1.22 20.41
N LEU A 136 -14.36 0.06 20.48
CA LEU A 136 -14.21 -0.84 19.34
C LEU A 136 -15.56 -1.33 18.79
N ALA A 137 -16.53 -1.61 19.66
CA ALA A 137 -17.86 -2.01 19.23
C ALA A 137 -18.60 -0.87 18.50
N VAL A 138 -18.52 0.37 19.00
CA VAL A 138 -19.12 1.54 18.35
C VAL A 138 -18.46 1.81 16.99
N LEU A 139 -17.12 1.72 16.89
CA LEU A 139 -16.41 1.83 15.60
C LEU A 139 -16.93 0.80 14.59
N ARG A 140 -16.98 -0.45 15.03
CA ARG A 140 -17.41 -1.59 14.21
C ARG A 140 -18.85 -1.40 13.75
N ASP A 141 -19.74 -0.98 14.64
CA ASP A 141 -21.14 -0.76 14.33
C ASP A 141 -21.35 0.40 13.38
N TYR A 142 -20.61 1.50 13.55
CA TYR A 142 -20.59 2.62 12.62
C TYR A 142 -20.19 2.18 11.21
N ILE A 143 -19.09 1.42 11.07
CA ILE A 143 -18.63 0.90 9.77
C ILE A 143 -19.68 -0.03 9.15
N VAL A 144 -20.24 -0.96 9.93
CA VAL A 144 -21.21 -1.94 9.43
C VAL A 144 -22.52 -1.30 9.00
N VAL A 145 -23.03 -0.34 9.77
CA VAL A 145 -24.26 0.37 9.43
C VAL A 145 -24.09 1.14 8.12
N ASN A 146 -23.03 1.94 7.99
CA ASN A 146 -22.78 2.70 6.76
C ASN A 146 -22.52 1.78 5.56
N ALA A 147 -21.76 0.69 5.73
CA ALA A 147 -21.53 -0.29 4.67
C ALA A 147 -22.85 -0.95 4.22
N ASN A 148 -23.73 -1.31 5.16
CA ASN A 148 -25.02 -1.90 4.84
C ASN A 148 -25.92 -0.91 4.08
N GLU A 149 -26.02 0.34 4.55
CA GLU A 149 -26.84 1.38 3.91
C GLU A 149 -26.35 1.71 2.49
N LEU A 150 -25.03 1.75 2.28
CA LEU A 150 -24.45 1.99 0.95
C LEU A 150 -24.62 0.78 0.03
N ALA A 151 -24.52 -0.44 0.54
CA ALA A 151 -24.68 -1.65 -0.26
C ALA A 151 -26.05 -1.74 -0.96
N GLU A 152 -27.10 -1.19 -0.33
CA GLU A 152 -28.46 -1.11 -0.89
C GLU A 152 -28.55 -0.11 -2.07
N GLN A 153 -27.66 0.87 -2.13
CA GLN A 153 -27.62 1.90 -3.17
C GLN A 153 -26.79 1.50 -4.39
N MET A 154 -26.00 0.43 -4.27
CA MET A 154 -25.08 0.02 -5.34
C MET A 154 -25.82 -0.64 -6.50
N GLU A 155 -25.50 -0.22 -7.72
CA GLU A 155 -25.96 -0.88 -8.92
C GLU A 155 -25.26 -2.23 -9.09
N ARG A 156 -26.01 -3.25 -9.51
CA ARG A 156 -25.53 -4.61 -9.71
C ARG A 156 -25.99 -5.18 -11.05
N ASP A 157 -25.18 -6.07 -11.60
CA ASP A 157 -25.56 -6.84 -12.78
C ASP A 157 -26.51 -8.00 -12.45
N ALA A 158 -26.84 -8.82 -13.45
CA ALA A 158 -27.76 -9.95 -13.31
C ALA A 158 -27.21 -11.08 -12.40
N ASP A 159 -25.90 -11.15 -12.23
CA ASP A 159 -25.23 -12.14 -11.38
C ASP A 159 -25.01 -11.60 -9.95
N GLY A 160 -25.38 -10.33 -9.70
CA GLY A 160 -25.29 -9.66 -8.41
C GLY A 160 -23.98 -8.92 -8.16
N TYR A 161 -23.10 -8.84 -9.17
CA TYR A 161 -21.82 -8.13 -9.06
C TYR A 161 -22.01 -6.62 -9.21
N LEU A 162 -21.22 -5.87 -8.47
CA LEU A 162 -21.22 -4.41 -8.48
C LEU A 162 -20.83 -3.84 -9.84
N ILE A 163 -21.54 -2.78 -10.25
CA ILE A 163 -21.24 -2.00 -11.45
C ILE A 163 -20.77 -0.61 -11.03
N TYR A 164 -19.68 -0.14 -11.64
CA TYR A 164 -19.24 1.25 -11.55
C TYR A 164 -19.18 1.85 -12.95
N LYS A 165 -19.86 2.99 -13.16
CA LYS A 165 -20.00 3.64 -14.48
C LYS A 165 -19.12 4.89 -14.65
N GLY A 166 -18.48 5.35 -13.59
CA GLY A 166 -17.62 6.54 -13.60
C GLY A 166 -16.19 6.25 -14.05
N ASP A 167 -15.38 7.31 -14.12
CA ASP A 167 -13.92 7.19 -14.22
C ASP A 167 -13.33 7.03 -12.82
N MET A 168 -13.09 5.78 -12.44
CA MET A 168 -12.63 5.43 -11.09
C MET A 168 -11.25 6.01 -10.79
N ASN A 169 -10.41 6.09 -11.81
CA ASN A 169 -9.05 6.57 -11.67
C ASN A 169 -9.05 8.08 -11.41
N GLN A 170 -9.87 8.82 -12.16
CA GLN A 170 -10.06 10.25 -11.95
C GLN A 170 -10.73 10.55 -10.60
N ALA A 171 -11.77 9.79 -10.22
CA ALA A 171 -12.43 9.94 -8.92
C ALA A 171 -11.48 9.71 -7.74
N ALA A 172 -10.52 8.77 -7.86
CA ALA A 172 -9.50 8.55 -6.83
C ALA A 172 -8.50 9.71 -6.72
N VAL A 173 -8.13 10.31 -7.86
CA VAL A 173 -7.30 11.53 -7.87
C VAL A 173 -8.02 12.67 -7.15
N GLU A 174 -9.31 12.86 -7.42
CA GLU A 174 -10.14 13.91 -6.79
C GLU A 174 -10.29 13.67 -5.28
N ALA A 175 -10.57 12.43 -4.87
CA ALA A 175 -10.67 12.04 -3.47
C ALA A 175 -9.37 12.33 -2.68
N MET A 176 -8.21 12.00 -3.26
CA MET A 176 -6.92 12.28 -2.63
C MET A 176 -6.57 13.78 -2.62
N GLN A 177 -6.99 14.54 -3.62
CA GLN A 177 -6.84 16.00 -3.63
C GLN A 177 -7.68 16.65 -2.54
N GLN A 178 -8.92 16.17 -2.35
CA GLN A 178 -9.81 16.64 -1.28
C GLN A 178 -9.19 16.37 0.09
N VAL A 179 -8.73 15.15 0.36
CA VAL A 179 -8.04 14.84 1.63
C VAL A 179 -6.75 15.65 1.81
N GLY A 180 -6.09 16.04 0.73
CA GLY A 180 -4.95 16.96 0.77
C GLY A 180 -5.28 18.37 1.29
N THR A 181 -6.55 18.80 1.31
CA THR A 181 -6.91 20.09 1.92
C THR A 181 -6.73 20.08 3.43
N ASP A 182 -6.95 18.92 4.05
CA ASP A 182 -6.91 18.75 5.50
C ASP A 182 -5.52 18.30 5.96
N TYR A 183 -4.82 17.52 5.13
CA TYR A 183 -3.51 16.95 5.46
C TYR A 183 -2.44 17.41 4.45
N GLY A 184 -1.67 18.44 4.82
CA GLY A 184 -0.73 19.13 3.92
C GLY A 184 0.29 18.24 3.17
N ARG A 185 0.75 17.12 3.75
CA ARG A 185 1.68 16.19 3.09
C ARG A 185 1.05 15.44 1.90
N LEU A 186 -0.27 15.38 1.83
CA LEU A 186 -1.02 14.76 0.75
C LEU A 186 -1.31 15.73 -0.42
N GLN A 187 -0.87 16.98 -0.33
CA GLN A 187 -1.09 17.96 -1.40
C GLN A 187 -0.28 17.69 -2.67
N GLY A 188 -0.64 18.41 -3.73
CA GLY A 188 0.08 18.47 -4.99
C GLY A 188 -0.46 17.49 -6.05
N TYR A 189 0.37 17.19 -7.05
CA TYR A 189 -0.03 16.42 -8.21
C TYR A 189 -0.23 14.93 -7.89
N TYR A 190 -1.27 14.34 -8.47
CA TYR A 190 -1.50 12.89 -8.53
C TYR A 190 -1.59 12.47 -10.01
N PRO A 191 -0.93 11.38 -10.42
CA PRO A 191 -1.05 10.84 -11.77
C PRO A 191 -2.32 10.01 -11.90
N GLN A 192 -2.67 9.63 -13.13
CA GLN A 192 -3.58 8.51 -13.32
C GLN A 192 -2.92 7.23 -12.77
N PRO A 193 -3.57 6.48 -11.87
CA PRO A 193 -3.06 5.23 -11.37
C PRO A 193 -3.04 4.20 -12.51
N LYS A 194 -2.12 3.25 -12.45
CA LYS A 194 -1.86 2.33 -13.56
C LYS A 194 -2.25 0.91 -13.20
N GLU A 195 -3.03 0.29 -14.07
CA GLU A 195 -3.32 -1.12 -13.94
C GLU A 195 -2.05 -1.95 -14.21
N ILE A 196 -1.82 -2.95 -13.36
CA ILE A 196 -0.73 -3.90 -13.51
C ILE A 196 -1.07 -4.85 -14.67
N TYR A 197 -0.22 -4.92 -15.68
CA TYR A 197 -0.37 -5.80 -16.83
C TYR A 197 -0.35 -7.29 -16.41
N PHE A 198 0.53 -7.67 -15.49
CA PHE A 198 0.58 -9.03 -14.92
C PHE A 198 -0.31 -9.20 -13.68
N SER A 199 -1.51 -8.62 -13.70
CA SER A 199 -2.42 -8.61 -12.56
C SER A 199 -2.78 -10.01 -12.05
N GLU A 200 -2.86 -11.02 -12.91
CA GLU A 200 -3.11 -12.39 -12.44
C GLU A 200 -1.98 -12.93 -11.57
N LEU A 201 -0.72 -12.63 -11.91
CA LEU A 201 0.43 -13.02 -11.08
C LEU A 201 0.38 -12.29 -9.73
N LEU A 202 -0.04 -11.02 -9.72
CA LEU A 202 -0.24 -10.25 -8.49
C LEU A 202 -1.37 -10.83 -7.62
N SER A 203 -2.44 -11.34 -8.26
CA SER A 203 -3.52 -12.05 -7.57
C SER A 203 -3.02 -13.34 -6.90
N GLN A 204 -2.07 -14.06 -7.51
CA GLN A 204 -1.47 -15.25 -6.89
C GLN A 204 -0.71 -14.94 -5.58
N THR A 205 -0.26 -13.69 -5.41
CA THR A 205 0.39 -13.24 -4.17
C THR A 205 -0.58 -12.56 -3.20
N TYR A 206 -1.86 -12.46 -3.55
CA TYR A 206 -2.89 -11.72 -2.80
C TYR A 206 -2.57 -10.22 -2.64
N MET A 207 -1.81 -9.64 -3.57
CA MET A 207 -1.53 -8.19 -3.57
C MET A 207 -2.60 -7.47 -4.40
N MET A 208 -3.15 -6.40 -3.83
CA MET A 208 -4.21 -5.59 -4.45
C MET A 208 -3.66 -4.37 -5.19
N GLY A 209 -2.54 -3.82 -4.71
CA GLY A 209 -1.84 -2.69 -5.31
C GLY A 209 -0.34 -2.79 -5.07
N TYR A 210 0.39 -1.89 -5.73
CA TYR A 210 1.82 -1.70 -5.48
C TYR A 210 2.30 -0.32 -5.94
N TYR A 211 2.93 0.40 -5.02
CA TYR A 211 3.72 1.57 -5.32
C TYR A 211 5.11 1.15 -5.81
N PHE A 212 5.47 1.48 -7.05
CA PHE A 212 6.82 1.22 -7.57
C PHE A 212 7.75 2.40 -7.26
N PRO A 213 8.65 2.30 -6.28
CA PRO A 213 9.49 3.44 -5.88
C PRO A 213 10.50 3.85 -6.94
N PHE A 214 10.83 2.97 -7.89
CA PHE A 214 11.78 3.28 -8.96
C PHE A 214 11.15 3.92 -10.19
N SER A 215 9.82 3.89 -10.30
CA SER A 215 9.08 4.65 -11.32
C SER A 215 8.18 5.72 -10.71
N MET A 216 8.01 5.80 -9.38
CA MET A 216 7.12 6.75 -8.72
C MET A 216 5.67 6.62 -9.24
N GLU A 217 5.18 5.39 -9.32
CA GLU A 217 3.83 5.09 -9.82
C GLU A 217 3.02 4.36 -8.75
N ALA A 218 1.77 4.80 -8.55
CA ALA A 218 0.74 4.03 -7.87
C ALA A 218 0.09 3.07 -8.87
N ASN A 219 0.09 1.77 -8.55
CA ASN A 219 -0.44 0.74 -9.45
C ASN A 219 -1.41 -0.16 -8.71
N TYR A 220 -2.38 -0.71 -9.43
CA TYR A 220 -3.40 -1.56 -8.85
C TYR A 220 -3.62 -2.85 -9.65
N ASN A 221 -4.11 -3.89 -8.97
CA ASN A 221 -4.50 -5.16 -9.54
C ASN A 221 -5.80 -5.00 -10.34
N GLY A 222 -5.73 -5.12 -11.66
CA GLY A 222 -6.89 -5.05 -12.53
C GLY A 222 -7.93 -6.15 -12.28
N THR A 223 -7.48 -7.32 -11.83
CA THR A 223 -8.29 -8.52 -11.60
C THR A 223 -9.07 -8.49 -10.29
N MET A 224 -8.73 -7.62 -9.35
CA MET A 224 -9.43 -7.58 -8.06
C MET A 224 -10.88 -7.13 -8.25
N TYR A 225 -11.76 -7.63 -7.38
CA TYR A 225 -13.17 -7.25 -7.40
C TYR A 225 -13.32 -5.73 -7.22
N ILE A 226 -14.26 -5.15 -7.98
CA ILE A 226 -14.29 -3.71 -8.27
C ILE A 226 -14.45 -2.83 -7.02
N VAL A 227 -15.11 -3.33 -5.97
CA VAL A 227 -15.25 -2.60 -4.69
C VAL A 227 -13.93 -2.37 -3.97
N ASN A 228 -12.90 -3.17 -4.23
CA ASN A 228 -11.58 -2.99 -3.60
C ASN A 228 -10.76 -1.88 -4.28
N LYS A 229 -11.09 -1.53 -5.53
CA LYS A 229 -10.23 -0.65 -6.34
C LYS A 229 -10.11 0.77 -5.78
N PRO A 230 -11.19 1.47 -5.38
CA PRO A 230 -11.06 2.84 -4.87
C PRO A 230 -10.13 2.97 -3.66
N SER A 231 -10.39 2.20 -2.60
CA SER A 231 -9.59 2.26 -1.36
C SER A 231 -8.13 1.86 -1.60
N VAL A 232 -7.89 0.85 -2.45
CA VAL A 232 -6.53 0.44 -2.81
C VAL A 232 -5.81 1.52 -3.63
N ILE A 233 -6.45 2.13 -4.62
CA ILE A 233 -5.82 3.20 -5.40
C ILE A 233 -5.45 4.38 -4.48
N CYS A 234 -6.35 4.81 -3.59
CA CYS A 234 -6.07 5.87 -2.62
C CYS A 234 -4.95 5.48 -1.64
N HIS A 235 -4.89 4.21 -1.21
CA HIS A 235 -3.79 3.67 -0.41
C HIS A 235 -2.44 3.77 -1.15
N GLU A 236 -2.36 3.34 -2.41
CA GLU A 236 -1.12 3.43 -3.20
C GLU A 236 -0.72 4.89 -3.50
N PHE A 237 -1.70 5.78 -3.57
CA PHE A 237 -1.45 7.22 -3.62
C PHE A 237 -0.88 7.78 -2.32
N ALA A 238 -1.25 7.24 -1.15
CA ALA A 238 -0.60 7.60 0.11
C ALA A 238 0.89 7.22 0.11
N HIS A 239 1.23 6.03 -0.41
CA HIS A 239 2.62 5.63 -0.64
C HIS A 239 3.35 6.58 -1.60
N LEU A 240 2.71 6.99 -2.70
CA LEU A 240 3.28 7.97 -3.65
C LEU A 240 3.59 9.33 -2.99
N LYS A 241 2.86 9.68 -1.92
CA LYS A 241 3.08 10.87 -1.07
C LYS A 241 4.04 10.63 0.11
N GLY A 242 4.62 9.44 0.20
CA GLY A 242 5.69 9.15 1.16
C GLY A 242 5.20 8.67 2.53
N PHE A 243 3.94 8.26 2.65
CA PHE A 243 3.48 7.48 3.81
C PHE A 243 3.79 6.02 3.54
N MET A 244 4.87 5.50 4.12
CA MET A 244 5.38 4.16 3.82
C MET A 244 4.81 3.05 4.71
N GLN A 245 4.16 3.42 5.83
CA GLN A 245 3.53 2.45 6.71
C GLN A 245 2.16 2.05 6.15
N GLU A 246 1.88 0.75 6.16
CA GLU A 246 0.68 0.16 5.55
C GLU A 246 -0.60 0.57 6.30
N ASP A 247 -0.54 0.69 7.62
CA ASP A 247 -1.66 1.13 8.47
C ASP A 247 -2.02 2.59 8.21
N GLU A 248 -1.03 3.48 8.09
CA GLU A 248 -1.23 4.87 7.68
C GLU A 248 -1.80 4.96 6.27
N ALA A 249 -1.27 4.20 5.32
CA ALA A 249 -1.77 4.18 3.95
C ALA A 249 -3.22 3.64 3.89
N ASN A 250 -3.56 2.65 4.72
CA ASN A 250 -4.94 2.16 4.86
C ASN A 250 -5.86 3.23 5.47
N LEU A 251 -5.43 3.95 6.51
CA LEU A 251 -6.20 5.06 7.09
C LEU A 251 -6.42 6.15 6.04
N ILE A 252 -5.37 6.59 5.34
CA ILE A 252 -5.48 7.64 4.32
C ILE A 252 -6.39 7.20 3.18
N GLY A 253 -6.26 5.94 2.73
CA GLY A 253 -7.15 5.36 1.72
C GLY A 253 -8.61 5.33 2.17
N TYR A 254 -8.86 4.98 3.43
CA TYR A 254 -10.17 5.05 4.07
C TYR A 254 -10.71 6.49 4.08
N LEU A 255 -9.94 7.45 4.62
CA LEU A 255 -10.35 8.85 4.72
C LEU A 255 -10.64 9.48 3.35
N ALA A 256 -9.84 9.18 2.33
CA ALA A 256 -10.08 9.63 0.97
C ALA A 256 -11.41 9.09 0.42
N CYS A 257 -11.68 7.82 0.67
CA CYS A 257 -12.90 7.18 0.20
C CYS A 257 -14.15 7.66 0.94
N ILE A 258 -14.14 7.72 2.27
CA ILE A 258 -15.33 8.08 3.06
C ILE A 258 -15.74 9.55 2.92
N ASN A 259 -14.79 10.43 2.60
CA ASN A 259 -15.04 11.85 2.35
C ASN A 259 -15.28 12.18 0.86
N SER A 260 -15.35 11.16 -0.02
CA SER A 260 -15.69 11.35 -1.42
C SER A 260 -17.19 11.61 -1.61
N ASP A 261 -17.53 12.46 -2.58
CA ASP A 261 -18.91 12.67 -3.01
C ASP A 261 -19.50 11.42 -3.71
N ASP A 262 -18.64 10.51 -4.19
CA ASP A 262 -19.04 9.28 -4.86
C ASP A 262 -19.42 8.19 -3.83
N ALA A 263 -20.68 7.72 -3.87
CA ALA A 263 -21.19 6.69 -2.98
C ALA A 263 -20.43 5.35 -3.12
N PHE A 264 -19.92 5.02 -4.31
CA PHE A 264 -19.14 3.82 -4.54
C PHE A 264 -17.77 3.90 -3.84
N PHE A 265 -17.14 5.08 -3.84
CA PHE A 265 -15.91 5.32 -3.09
C PHE A 265 -16.15 5.18 -1.59
N ARG A 266 -17.20 5.83 -1.05
CA ARG A 266 -17.56 5.69 0.36
C ARG A 266 -17.78 4.24 0.75
N TYR A 267 -18.48 3.47 -0.10
CA TYR A 267 -18.69 2.05 0.12
C TYR A 267 -17.36 1.27 0.13
N SER A 268 -16.49 1.50 -0.86
CA SER A 268 -15.15 0.93 -0.93
C SER A 268 -14.29 1.25 0.30
N GLY A 269 -14.41 2.47 0.84
CA GLY A 269 -13.73 2.89 2.06
C GLY A 269 -14.09 2.01 3.25
N TYR A 270 -15.39 1.88 3.54
CA TYR A 270 -15.86 1.00 4.63
C TYR A 270 -15.48 -0.46 4.41
N MET A 271 -15.62 -0.96 3.17
CA MET A 271 -15.24 -2.33 2.81
C MET A 271 -13.74 -2.59 3.02
N GLY A 272 -12.89 -1.62 2.72
CA GLY A 272 -11.43 -1.72 2.86
C GLY A 272 -10.95 -1.93 4.29
N VAL A 273 -11.71 -1.45 5.30
CA VAL A 273 -11.35 -1.58 6.73
C VAL A 273 -12.19 -2.60 7.49
N LEU A 274 -13.33 -3.03 6.93
CA LEU A 274 -14.32 -3.91 7.59
C LEU A 274 -13.70 -5.17 8.18
N ASN A 275 -12.85 -5.87 7.43
CA ASN A 275 -12.26 -7.13 7.88
C ASN A 275 -11.30 -6.97 9.06
N TYR A 276 -10.60 -5.83 9.14
CA TYR A 276 -9.70 -5.54 10.26
C TYR A 276 -10.50 -5.31 11.53
N VAL A 277 -11.49 -4.42 11.46
CA VAL A 277 -12.33 -4.06 12.61
C VAL A 277 -13.19 -5.24 13.06
N GLU A 278 -13.78 -6.00 12.14
CA GLU A 278 -14.57 -7.20 12.48
C GLU A 278 -13.70 -8.28 13.13
N LYS A 279 -12.47 -8.52 12.63
CA LYS A 279 -11.55 -9.49 13.23
C LYS A 279 -11.24 -9.13 14.68
N GLU A 280 -10.90 -7.87 14.95
CA GLU A 280 -10.59 -7.40 16.30
C GLU A 280 -11.80 -7.43 17.22
N PHE A 281 -12.96 -6.96 16.75
CA PHE A 281 -14.19 -6.98 17.52
C PHE A 281 -14.55 -8.41 17.94
N ARG A 282 -14.50 -9.37 17.00
CA ARG A 282 -14.73 -10.79 17.31
C ARG A 282 -13.74 -11.33 18.33
N ALA A 283 -12.47 -10.91 18.27
CA ALA A 283 -11.47 -11.32 19.23
C ALA A 283 -11.74 -10.74 20.63
N SER A 284 -12.14 -9.46 20.71
CA SER A 284 -12.39 -8.75 21.98
C SER A 284 -13.55 -9.36 22.78
N ILE A 285 -14.56 -9.88 22.07
CA ILE A 285 -15.72 -10.60 22.65
C ILE A 285 -15.50 -12.12 22.75
N GLN A 286 -14.27 -12.61 22.57
CA GLN A 286 -13.91 -14.04 22.61
C GLN A 286 -14.75 -14.91 21.68
N LYS A 287 -15.16 -14.35 20.52
CA LYS A 287 -16.02 -14.98 19.51
C LYS A 287 -17.40 -15.41 20.05
N SER A 288 -17.89 -14.77 21.12
CA SER A 288 -19.21 -15.01 21.69
C SER A 288 -20.32 -14.68 20.70
N ARG A 289 -21.09 -15.70 20.27
CA ARG A 289 -22.25 -15.51 19.38
C ARG A 289 -23.35 -14.68 20.03
N LYS A 290 -23.56 -14.84 21.35
CA LYS A 290 -24.56 -14.09 22.11
C LYS A 290 -24.21 -12.60 22.17
N GLU A 291 -22.94 -12.28 22.36
CA GLU A 291 -22.48 -10.90 22.37
C GLU A 291 -22.58 -10.29 20.97
N TYR A 292 -22.07 -11.00 19.96
CA TYR A 292 -22.11 -10.56 18.57
C TYR A 292 -23.52 -10.25 18.06
N ALA A 293 -24.53 -11.01 18.52
CA ALA A 293 -25.93 -10.82 18.13
C ALA A 293 -26.57 -9.53 18.69
N LYS A 294 -25.93 -8.84 19.63
CA LYS A 294 -26.40 -7.54 20.14
C LYS A 294 -26.07 -6.36 19.22
N HIS A 295 -25.20 -6.58 18.24
CA HIS A 295 -24.68 -5.56 17.34
C HIS A 295 -25.31 -5.70 15.94
N PRO A 296 -25.35 -4.62 15.13
CA PRO A 296 -25.78 -4.67 13.74
C PRO A 296 -25.10 -5.80 12.96
N GLN A 297 -25.87 -6.59 12.22
CA GLN A 297 -25.30 -7.69 11.44
C GLN A 297 -24.80 -7.17 10.10
N ILE A 298 -23.68 -7.71 9.62
CA ILE A 298 -23.21 -7.48 8.25
C ILE A 298 -24.28 -8.05 7.30
N SER A 299 -24.78 -7.24 6.37
CA SER A 299 -25.84 -7.66 5.45
C SER A 299 -25.34 -8.75 4.48
N ALA A 300 -26.27 -9.50 3.89
CA ALA A 300 -25.92 -10.51 2.89
C ALA A 300 -25.22 -9.90 1.67
N GLN A 301 -25.57 -8.66 1.29
CA GLN A 301 -24.92 -7.94 0.18
C GLN A 301 -23.48 -7.57 0.53
N VAL A 302 -23.25 -6.97 1.70
CA VAL A 302 -21.89 -6.64 2.18
C VAL A 302 -21.04 -7.90 2.30
N TYR A 303 -21.61 -8.99 2.82
CA TYR A 303 -20.91 -10.27 2.89
C TYR A 303 -20.55 -10.82 1.50
N ALA A 304 -21.46 -10.72 0.53
CA ALA A 304 -21.22 -11.15 -0.83
C ALA A 304 -20.14 -10.31 -1.51
N ASP A 305 -20.12 -8.99 -1.30
CA ASP A 305 -19.12 -8.10 -1.90
C ASP A 305 -17.73 -8.20 -1.27
N ASN A 306 -17.64 -8.76 -0.07
CA ASN A 306 -16.38 -8.94 0.66
C ASN A 306 -15.55 -10.10 0.08
N MET A 307 -15.11 -9.93 -1.17
CA MET A 307 -14.27 -10.86 -1.91
C MET A 307 -13.09 -10.14 -2.55
N PHE A 308 -11.94 -10.83 -2.61
CA PHE A 308 -10.77 -10.31 -3.29
C PHE A 308 -10.88 -10.44 -4.82
N LEU A 309 -11.29 -11.62 -5.31
CA LEU A 309 -11.64 -11.88 -6.71
C LEU A 309 -12.96 -12.63 -6.78
N THR A 310 -13.67 -12.47 -7.89
CA THR A 310 -14.79 -13.36 -8.23
C THR A 310 -14.31 -14.78 -8.46
N GLN A 311 -15.24 -15.73 -8.46
CA GLN A 311 -14.91 -17.14 -8.66
C GLN A 311 -14.31 -17.37 -10.07
N GLU A 312 -14.86 -16.73 -11.08
CA GLU A 312 -14.43 -16.79 -12.49
C GLU A 312 -13.05 -16.18 -12.66
N ALA A 313 -12.78 -15.09 -11.97
CA ALA A 313 -11.48 -14.45 -11.95
C ALA A 313 -10.42 -15.36 -11.32
N TRP A 314 -10.72 -16.01 -10.18
CA TRP A 314 -9.84 -17.04 -9.60
C TRP A 314 -9.56 -18.19 -10.56
N GLN A 315 -10.58 -18.71 -11.25
CA GLN A 315 -10.39 -19.77 -12.25
C GLN A 315 -9.47 -19.33 -13.38
N THR A 316 -9.60 -18.08 -13.83
CA THR A 316 -8.74 -17.50 -14.88
C THR A 316 -7.30 -17.37 -14.41
N VAL A 317 -7.08 -16.88 -13.17
CA VAL A 317 -5.77 -16.77 -12.55
C VAL A 317 -5.09 -18.14 -12.47
N GLU A 318 -5.77 -19.15 -11.92
CA GLU A 318 -5.20 -20.50 -11.77
C GLU A 318 -4.95 -21.18 -13.12
N LYS A 319 -5.79 -20.92 -14.14
CA LYS A 319 -5.60 -21.47 -15.48
C LYS A 319 -4.38 -20.87 -16.19
N LYS A 320 -4.09 -19.59 -15.99
CA LYS A 320 -2.95 -18.88 -16.59
C LYS A 320 -1.65 -19.01 -15.78
N ALA A 321 -1.75 -19.50 -14.55
CA ALA A 321 -0.64 -19.60 -13.62
C ALA A 321 0.55 -20.43 -14.17
N VAL A 322 1.72 -19.79 -14.30
CA VAL A 322 2.97 -20.47 -14.67
C VAL A 322 3.63 -21.11 -13.44
N VAL A 323 3.32 -20.61 -12.24
CA VAL A 323 3.75 -21.14 -10.95
C VAL A 323 2.53 -21.26 -10.03
N SER A 324 2.53 -22.22 -9.10
CA SER A 324 1.38 -22.36 -8.21
C SER A 324 1.20 -21.13 -7.32
N THR A 325 -0.06 -20.78 -7.04
CA THR A 325 -0.42 -19.68 -6.13
C THR A 325 0.21 -19.83 -4.75
N LYS A 326 0.29 -21.07 -4.24
CA LYS A 326 0.98 -21.38 -2.98
C LYS A 326 2.47 -21.00 -3.03
N THR A 327 3.14 -21.27 -4.14
CA THR A 327 4.56 -20.93 -4.33
C THR A 327 4.74 -19.42 -4.46
N ALA A 328 3.95 -18.77 -5.32
CA ALA A 328 4.00 -17.32 -5.52
C ALA A 328 3.82 -16.58 -4.19
N LYS A 329 2.75 -16.90 -3.45
CA LYS A 329 2.45 -16.32 -2.13
C LYS A 329 3.59 -16.54 -1.12
N LYS A 330 4.17 -17.73 -1.06
CA LYS A 330 5.28 -18.03 -0.13
C LYS A 330 6.51 -17.16 -0.42
N VAL A 331 6.89 -17.04 -1.69
CA VAL A 331 8.04 -16.22 -2.10
C VAL A 331 7.79 -14.75 -1.81
N SER A 332 6.59 -14.25 -2.15
CA SER A 332 6.18 -12.87 -1.88
C SER A 332 6.23 -12.55 -0.39
N ASN A 333 5.61 -13.38 0.45
CA ASN A 333 5.59 -13.17 1.90
C ASN A 333 6.99 -13.14 2.52
N ALA A 334 7.91 -13.98 2.03
CA ALA A 334 9.29 -13.99 2.49
C ALA A 334 10.02 -12.69 2.11
N ALA A 335 9.85 -12.22 0.86
CA ALA A 335 10.44 -10.97 0.39
C ALA A 335 9.90 -9.75 1.15
N THR A 336 8.58 -9.63 1.29
CA THR A 336 7.92 -8.56 2.06
C THR A 336 8.39 -8.58 3.52
N THR A 337 8.43 -9.76 4.14
CA THR A 337 8.92 -9.91 5.52
C THR A 337 10.34 -9.40 5.71
N ALA A 338 11.25 -9.77 4.81
CA ALA A 338 12.63 -9.30 4.86
C ALA A 338 12.72 -7.78 4.67
N SER A 339 11.96 -7.22 3.71
CA SER A 339 11.94 -5.78 3.45
C SER A 339 11.45 -4.97 4.65
N LEU A 340 10.33 -5.36 5.26
CA LEU A 340 9.76 -4.71 6.43
C LEU A 340 10.75 -4.72 7.61
N LYS A 341 11.39 -5.87 7.86
CA LYS A 341 12.39 -6.01 8.92
C LYS A 341 13.62 -5.12 8.69
N LEU A 342 14.05 -4.95 7.44
CA LEU A 342 15.18 -4.07 7.09
C LEU A 342 14.87 -2.60 7.37
N ASN A 343 13.59 -2.20 7.30
CA ASN A 343 13.13 -0.84 7.56
C ASN A 343 12.65 -0.63 9.01
N GLY A 344 12.85 -1.60 9.90
CA GLY A 344 12.50 -1.47 11.31
C GLY A 344 11.05 -1.73 11.66
N VAL A 345 10.25 -2.25 10.73
CA VAL A 345 8.87 -2.68 11.02
C VAL A 345 8.93 -4.03 11.72
N GLU A 346 8.49 -4.09 12.97
CA GLU A 346 8.56 -5.31 13.79
C GLU A 346 7.66 -6.44 13.25
N GLU A 347 8.07 -7.69 13.46
CA GLU A 347 7.42 -8.88 12.90
C GLU A 347 5.98 -9.10 13.44
N GLY A 348 5.58 -8.34 14.48
CA GLY A 348 4.23 -8.25 15.05
C GLY A 348 3.39 -7.05 14.58
N MET A 349 3.99 -5.99 14.01
CA MET A 349 3.27 -4.90 13.33
C MET A 349 2.64 -5.36 11.99
N LYS A 350 2.93 -6.59 11.56
CA LYS A 350 2.22 -7.26 10.46
C LYS A 350 0.81 -7.68 10.80
N ALA A 351 0.39 -7.56 12.05
CA ALA A 351 -1.02 -7.59 12.33
C ALA A 351 -1.57 -6.24 11.85
N TYR A 352 -2.41 -6.27 10.82
CA TYR A 352 -3.23 -5.18 10.30
C TYR A 352 -4.20 -4.56 11.36
N ASP A 353 -3.78 -4.58 12.60
CA ASP A 353 -4.44 -4.12 13.80
C ASP A 353 -4.05 -2.63 14.05
N GLY A 354 -2.94 -2.16 13.46
CA GLY A 354 -2.51 -0.75 13.50
C GLY A 354 -3.54 0.22 12.89
N VAL A 355 -4.20 -0.17 11.79
CA VAL A 355 -5.24 0.68 11.19
C VAL A 355 -6.48 0.78 12.09
N VAL A 356 -6.82 -0.26 12.84
CA VAL A 356 -7.96 -0.21 13.77
C VAL A 356 -7.67 0.77 14.90
N LYS A 357 -6.44 0.74 15.45
CA LYS A 357 -5.98 1.74 16.41
C LYS A 357 -6.06 3.16 15.83
N LEU A 358 -5.51 3.38 14.64
CA LEU A 358 -5.55 4.67 13.95
C LEU A 358 -6.98 5.17 13.70
N LEU A 359 -7.92 4.29 13.37
CA LEU A 359 -9.34 4.64 13.22
C LEU A 359 -9.97 5.00 14.57
N LEU A 360 -9.60 4.32 15.65
CA LEU A 360 -10.05 4.66 17.00
C LEU A 360 -9.50 6.01 17.44
N ASP A 361 -8.21 6.30 17.21
CA ASP A 361 -7.60 7.62 17.46
C ASP A 361 -8.29 8.71 16.62
N TYR A 362 -8.55 8.44 15.33
CA TYR A 362 -9.22 9.39 14.44
C TYR A 362 -10.65 9.75 14.88
N TYR A 363 -11.40 8.76 15.37
CA TYR A 363 -12.79 8.94 15.81
C TYR A 363 -12.93 9.28 17.30
N ASP A 364 -11.82 9.45 18.04
CA ASP A 364 -11.86 9.90 19.42
C ASP A 364 -12.49 11.29 19.51
N GLY A 365 -13.38 11.48 20.49
CA GLY A 365 -14.22 12.67 20.60
C GLY A 365 -15.26 12.88 19.48
N VAL A 366 -15.22 12.11 18.37
CA VAL A 366 -16.20 12.18 17.27
C VAL A 366 -17.31 11.15 17.44
N LEU A 367 -16.95 9.87 17.62
CA LEU A 367 -17.92 8.78 17.79
C LEU A 367 -18.13 8.39 19.26
N TYR A 368 -17.14 8.62 20.13
CA TYR A 368 -17.11 8.04 21.49
C TYR A 368 -17.07 9.07 22.62
N GLY A 369 -17.17 10.37 22.32
CA GLY A 369 -17.08 11.44 23.34
C GLY A 369 -18.05 11.26 24.51
N ASP A 370 -19.24 10.71 24.26
CA ASP A 370 -20.25 10.42 25.30
C ASP A 370 -20.07 9.05 25.98
N VAL A 371 -19.38 8.10 25.36
CA VAL A 371 -19.15 6.74 25.89
C VAL A 371 -18.18 6.79 27.07
N LEU A 372 -17.17 7.66 27.00
CA LEU A 372 -16.17 7.85 28.05
C LEU A 372 -16.77 8.36 29.38
N VAL A 373 -17.83 9.16 29.32
CA VAL A 373 -18.52 9.68 30.52
C VAL A 373 -19.20 8.57 31.33
N THR A 374 -19.57 7.46 30.67
CA THR A 374 -20.31 6.37 31.31
C THR A 374 -19.42 5.29 31.93
N VAL A 375 -18.19 5.12 31.44
CA VAL A 375 -17.24 4.11 31.97
C VAL A 375 -16.54 4.62 33.24
N ASP A 376 -16.28 5.92 33.35
CA ASP A 376 -15.70 6.53 34.56
C ASP A 376 -16.73 6.70 35.71
N ALA A 377 -18.00 6.34 35.47
CA ALA A 377 -19.10 6.45 36.43
C ALA A 377 -19.54 5.11 37.06
N GLU A 378 -18.92 3.99 36.69
CA GLU A 378 -19.09 2.65 37.30
C GLU A 378 -17.78 2.16 37.93
#